data_AF-A0A938VU29-F1
#
_entry.id   AF-A0A938VU29-F1
#
_cell.length_a   1.000
_cell.length_b   1.000
_cell.length_c   1.000
_cell.angle_alpha   90.00
_cell.angle_beta   90.00
_cell.angle_gamma   90.00
#
_symmetry.space_group_name_H-M   'P 1'
#
loop_
_entity.id
_entity.type
_entity.pdbx_description
1 polymer ?
#
loop_
_entity_poly.entity_id
_entity_poly.type
_entity_poly.pdbx_seq_one_letter_code
_entity_poly.pdbx_strand_id
1 'polypeptide(L)'
;MLLRGSVDGEVPSPLSTAERGSRPRGAFHGAPLWAKGEGILRWSAIVAPDVAGIVLDTRRSPYARLRPVPIGAVQVDDAFWAPRLRTMRTVGLPAQYAQHEQTGRIGNFRRAAGRLQGPFQGRYYNDSDVYKWLEAASYALAGEPDPALDARVDRLSNDIAAAQQPDGYLNTYFTFERAAERYTDLANKHELYLAGHCIQAA
;
A
#
# COMPACT_ATOMS: atom_id res chain seq x y z
N MET A 1 53.10 13.49 -23.29
CA MET A 1 53.28 14.84 -22.70
C MET A 1 52.44 14.89 -21.44
N LEU A 2 53.12 14.79 -20.29
CA LEU A 2 52.57 14.75 -18.94
C LEU A 2 52.25 16.18 -18.47
N LEU A 3 51.13 16.39 -17.78
CA LEU A 3 51.07 17.41 -16.73
C LEU A 3 50.31 16.85 -15.53
N ARG A 4 51.07 16.70 -14.44
CA ARG A 4 50.64 16.41 -13.07
C ARG A 4 50.10 17.70 -12.45
N GLY A 5 49.03 17.60 -11.68
CA GLY A 5 48.62 18.60 -10.69
C GLY A 5 48.39 17.87 -9.37
N SER A 6 49.29 18.06 -8.42
CA SER A 6 49.27 17.48 -7.07
C SER A 6 48.39 18.31 -6.16
N VAL A 7 47.58 17.66 -5.32
CA VAL A 7 46.98 18.30 -4.15
C VAL A 7 47.17 17.34 -2.98
N ASP A 8 48.16 17.66 -2.14
CA ASP A 8 48.36 17.06 -0.83
C ASP A 8 47.51 17.83 0.20
N GLY A 9 46.94 17.13 1.17
CA GLY A 9 46.35 17.78 2.35
C GLY A 9 45.26 17.02 3.10
N GLU A 10 45.68 15.97 3.81
CA GLU A 10 45.12 15.42 5.07
C GLU A 10 43.66 14.92 5.13
N VAL A 11 43.57 13.58 5.27
CA VAL A 11 42.40 12.82 5.70
C VAL A 11 42.58 12.43 7.18
N PRO A 12 41.64 12.73 8.10
CA PRO A 12 41.68 12.17 9.44
C PRO A 12 41.26 10.70 9.45
N SER A 13 42.08 9.87 10.11
CA SER A 13 41.87 8.43 10.33
C SER A 13 40.80 8.16 11.42
N PRO A 14 40.01 7.07 11.35
CA PRO A 14 38.98 6.76 12.33
C PRO A 14 39.56 6.01 13.55
N LEU A 15 39.51 6.65 14.72
CA LEU A 15 39.51 6.00 16.04
C LEU A 15 38.07 6.02 16.56
N SER A 16 37.57 5.09 17.36
CA SER A 16 37.90 3.71 17.70
C SER A 16 36.61 3.16 18.33
N THR A 17 36.45 1.85 18.25
CA THR A 17 35.57 1.00 19.07
C THR A 17 35.15 1.58 20.42
N ALA A 18 33.82 1.65 20.65
CA ALA A 18 33.23 1.62 21.98
C ALA A 18 31.93 0.80 21.92
N GLU A 19 32.03 -0.39 22.49
CA GLU A 19 30.98 -1.35 22.76
C GLU A 19 29.76 -0.69 23.43
N ARG A 20 28.56 -1.03 22.96
CA ARG A 20 27.34 -0.86 23.74
C ARG A 20 26.44 -2.08 23.59
N GLY A 21 26.66 -3.02 24.50
CA GLY A 21 25.61 -3.70 25.27
C GLY A 21 24.63 -4.57 24.50
N SER A 22 25.03 -5.83 24.27
CA SER A 22 24.11 -6.95 24.10
C SER A 22 23.27 -7.10 25.38
N ARG A 23 21.95 -6.85 25.29
CA ARG A 23 21.01 -7.20 26.36
C ARG A 23 20.79 -8.72 26.35
N PRO A 24 20.83 -9.40 27.51
CA PRO A 24 20.63 -10.84 27.57
C PRO A 24 19.17 -11.19 27.22
N ARG A 25 18.99 -12.15 26.32
CA ARG A 25 17.69 -12.83 26.13
C ARG A 25 17.42 -13.62 27.41
N GLY A 26 16.45 -13.17 28.20
CA GLY A 26 15.91 -13.95 29.30
C GLY A 26 15.31 -15.24 28.75
N ALA A 27 15.97 -16.37 29.02
CA ALA A 27 15.39 -17.68 28.87
C ALA A 27 14.36 -17.87 29.99
N PHE A 28 13.07 -17.88 29.64
CA PHE A 28 12.04 -18.35 30.57
C PHE A 28 11.77 -19.83 30.32
N HIS A 29 12.22 -20.64 31.27
CA HIS A 29 11.81 -22.02 31.45
C HIS A 29 10.34 -22.08 31.89
N GLY A 30 9.57 -22.97 31.29
CA GLY A 30 8.25 -23.39 31.78
C GLY A 30 7.12 -23.23 30.77
N ALA A 31 7.01 -24.17 29.81
CA ALA A 31 5.76 -24.32 29.07
C ALA A 31 4.69 -24.94 30.00
N PRO A 32 3.45 -24.41 30.05
CA PRO A 32 2.39 -24.99 30.86
C PRO A 32 1.92 -26.35 30.31
N LEU A 33 1.56 -27.25 31.23
CA LEU A 33 1.25 -28.67 31.05
C LEU A 33 0.04 -29.02 30.16
N TRP A 34 -0.59 -28.06 29.49
CA TRP A 34 -1.71 -28.30 28.56
C TRP A 34 -1.28 -28.43 27.09
N ALA A 35 -0.02 -28.14 26.75
CA ALA A 35 0.52 -28.17 25.39
C ALA A 35 0.88 -29.58 24.84
N LYS A 36 0.30 -30.65 25.40
CA LYS A 36 0.44 -32.03 24.89
C LYS A 36 -0.90 -32.53 24.35
N GLY A 37 -1.33 -31.96 23.23
CA GLY A 37 -2.40 -32.48 22.40
C GLY A 37 -1.96 -32.37 20.96
N GLU A 38 -1.89 -33.50 20.24
CA GLU A 38 -1.62 -33.52 18.80
C GLU A 38 -2.81 -32.88 18.08
N GLY A 39 -2.68 -31.58 17.79
CA GLY A 39 -3.69 -30.76 17.14
C GLY A 39 -3.03 -29.75 16.21
N ILE A 40 -3.57 -29.64 15.00
CA ILE A 40 -3.02 -29.02 13.79
C ILE A 40 -2.74 -27.50 13.85
N LEU A 41 -2.83 -26.84 15.01
CA LEU A 41 -2.62 -25.39 15.10
C LEU A 41 -1.65 -25.02 16.23
N ARG A 42 -0.40 -24.71 15.86
CA ARG A 42 0.56 -24.05 16.74
C ARG A 42 0.25 -22.55 16.80
N TRP A 43 -0.37 -22.11 17.89
CA TRP A 43 -0.43 -20.69 18.24
C TRP A 43 0.88 -20.31 18.95
N SER A 44 1.88 -19.83 18.21
CA SER A 44 2.99 -19.11 18.85
C SER A 44 2.44 -17.85 19.53
N ALA A 45 2.99 -17.54 20.70
CA ALA A 45 2.54 -16.45 21.56
C ALA A 45 2.24 -15.17 20.78
N ILE A 46 1.06 -14.58 21.00
CA ILE A 46 0.71 -13.25 20.51
C ILE A 46 1.69 -12.28 21.15
N VAL A 47 2.76 -11.96 20.44
CA VAL A 47 3.56 -10.76 20.70
C VAL A 47 2.56 -9.60 20.60
N ALA A 48 2.50 -8.73 21.61
CA ALA A 48 1.63 -7.57 21.57
C ALA A 48 1.87 -6.84 20.23
N PRO A 49 0.85 -6.69 19.38
CA PRO A 49 1.08 -6.24 18.02
C PRO A 49 1.64 -4.82 18.08
N ASP A 50 2.78 -4.63 17.42
CA ASP A 50 3.18 -3.32 16.93
C ASP A 50 2.00 -2.74 16.14
N VAL A 51 1.81 -1.43 16.22
CA VAL A 51 0.71 -0.73 15.52
C VAL A 51 0.87 -0.84 14.01
N ALA A 52 2.10 -1.09 13.56
CA ALA A 52 2.43 -1.35 12.18
C ALA A 52 1.56 -2.48 11.60
N GLY A 53 0.76 -2.17 10.57
CA GLY A 53 -0.05 -3.13 9.84
C GLY A 53 -1.49 -3.33 10.34
N ILE A 54 -1.96 -2.53 11.32
CA ILE A 54 -3.40 -2.45 11.62
C ILE A 54 -4.05 -1.45 10.65
N VAL A 55 -4.86 -1.98 9.74
CA VAL A 55 -5.59 -1.19 8.72
C VAL A 55 -6.66 -0.29 9.36
N LEU A 56 -7.36 -0.79 10.39
CA LEU A 56 -8.37 -0.04 11.13
C LEU A 56 -8.07 -0.08 12.63
N ASP A 57 -7.46 0.98 13.17
CA ASP A 57 -7.12 1.04 14.59
C ASP A 57 -8.33 1.43 15.46
N THR A 58 -8.95 0.43 16.07
CA THR A 58 -10.10 0.64 16.96
C THR A 58 -9.73 0.85 18.42
N ARG A 59 -8.44 0.88 18.79
CA ARG A 59 -8.01 0.92 20.22
C ARG A 59 -8.46 2.16 20.97
N ARG A 60 -8.70 3.26 20.25
CA ARG A 60 -9.17 4.53 20.81
C ARG A 60 -10.70 4.68 20.81
N SER A 61 -11.42 3.72 20.23
CA SER A 61 -12.88 3.77 20.21
C SER A 61 -13.45 3.28 21.56
N PRO A 62 -14.26 4.10 22.25
CA PRO A 62 -14.92 3.66 23.48
C PRO A 62 -16.00 2.60 23.23
N TYR A 63 -16.39 2.41 21.97
CA TYR A 63 -17.46 1.49 21.55
C TYR A 63 -16.95 0.16 21.00
N ALA A 64 -15.67 0.08 20.62
CA ALA A 64 -15.11 -1.14 20.04
C ALA A 64 -14.74 -2.14 21.14
N ARG A 65 -15.49 -3.24 21.23
CA ARG A 65 -15.20 -4.35 22.17
C ARG A 65 -14.11 -5.29 21.66
N LEU A 66 -13.93 -5.37 20.34
CA LEU A 66 -12.97 -6.24 19.68
C LEU A 66 -11.91 -5.40 18.96
N ARG A 67 -10.70 -5.95 18.87
CA ARG A 67 -9.56 -5.34 18.19
C ARG A 67 -9.24 -6.15 16.94
N PRO A 68 -9.05 -5.52 15.77
CA PRO A 68 -8.58 -6.21 14.59
C PRO A 68 -7.20 -6.84 14.82
N VAL A 69 -6.96 -7.96 14.15
CA VAL A 69 -5.62 -8.56 14.05
C VAL A 69 -4.90 -7.86 12.90
N PRO A 70 -3.64 -7.40 13.09
CA PRO A 70 -2.85 -6.82 11.99
C PRO A 70 -2.74 -7.79 10.82
N ILE A 71 -2.77 -7.29 9.58
CA ILE A 71 -2.75 -8.16 8.40
C ILE A 71 -1.45 -8.97 8.32
N GLY A 72 -0.31 -8.36 8.65
CA GLY A 72 1.00 -9.04 8.69
C GLY A 72 1.17 -10.01 9.85
N ALA A 73 0.23 -10.07 10.80
CA ALA A 73 0.26 -11.01 11.91
C ALA A 73 -0.38 -12.37 11.57
N VAL A 74 -0.96 -12.51 10.37
CA VAL A 74 -1.64 -13.75 9.93
C VAL A 74 -0.95 -14.31 8.70
N GLN A 75 -0.46 -15.54 8.81
CA GLN A 75 0.00 -16.31 7.66
C GLN A 75 -1.04 -17.36 7.30
N VAL A 76 -1.54 -17.29 6.07
CA VAL A 76 -2.52 -18.25 5.54
C VAL A 76 -1.79 -19.30 4.72
N ASP A 77 -1.61 -20.48 5.31
CA ASP A 77 -0.95 -21.62 4.68
C ASP A 77 -1.83 -22.86 4.74
N ASP A 78 -2.87 -22.88 3.90
CA ASP A 78 -3.79 -23.99 3.76
C ASP A 78 -3.94 -24.41 2.28
N ALA A 79 -4.68 -25.49 2.04
CA ALA A 79 -4.95 -25.97 0.69
C ALA A 79 -6.02 -25.15 -0.04
N PHE A 80 -6.77 -24.27 0.65
CA PHE A 80 -7.94 -23.59 0.09
C PHE A 80 -7.67 -22.11 -0.22
N TRP A 81 -7.28 -21.32 0.76
CA TRP A 81 -7.05 -19.89 0.63
C TRP A 81 -5.67 -19.55 0.07
N ALA A 82 -4.61 -20.25 0.50
CA ALA A 82 -3.25 -19.91 0.06
C ALA A 82 -3.09 -19.92 -1.47
N PRO A 83 -3.64 -20.88 -2.23
CA PRO A 83 -3.60 -20.84 -3.71
C PRO A 83 -4.36 -19.66 -4.33
N ARG A 84 -5.44 -19.19 -3.69
CA ARG A 84 -6.24 -18.05 -4.18
C ARG A 84 -5.52 -16.73 -3.96
N LEU A 85 -4.90 -16.55 -2.80
CA LEU A 85 -4.07 -15.38 -2.50
C LEU A 85 -2.87 -15.31 -3.46
N ARG A 86 -2.20 -16.44 -3.69
CA ARG A 86 -1.12 -16.53 -4.69
C ARG A 86 -1.62 -16.17 -6.09
N THR A 87 -2.73 -16.74 -6.55
CA THR A 87 -3.29 -16.43 -7.88
C THR A 87 -3.68 -14.95 -8.01
N MET A 88 -4.32 -14.38 -6.97
CA MET A 88 -4.67 -12.96 -6.95
C MET A 88 -3.43 -12.09 -7.11
N ARG A 89 -2.35 -12.40 -6.38
CA ARG A 89 -1.09 -11.67 -6.45
C ARG A 89 -0.36 -11.84 -7.78
N THR A 90 -0.16 -13.08 -8.25
CA THR A 90 0.74 -13.37 -9.37
C THR A 90 0.07 -13.28 -10.74
N VAL A 91 -1.26 -13.36 -10.79
CA VAL A 91 -2.03 -13.31 -12.04
C VAL A 91 -3.05 -12.17 -12.02
N GLY A 92 -3.87 -12.09 -10.96
CA GLY A 92 -4.97 -11.13 -10.85
C GLY A 92 -4.50 -9.67 -10.91
N LEU A 93 -3.66 -9.25 -9.96
CA LEU A 93 -3.17 -7.88 -9.86
C LEU A 93 -2.43 -7.42 -11.13
N PRO A 94 -1.48 -8.21 -11.72
CA PRO A 94 -0.84 -7.83 -12.98
C PRO A 94 -1.82 -7.68 -14.14
N ALA A 95 -2.78 -8.60 -14.30
CA ALA A 95 -3.76 -8.55 -15.37
C ALA A 95 -4.69 -7.34 -15.24
N GLN A 96 -5.18 -7.06 -14.03
CA GLN A 96 -6.02 -5.89 -13.74
C GLN A 96 -5.28 -4.59 -14.03
N TYR A 97 -4.03 -4.44 -13.58
CA TYR A 97 -3.22 -3.26 -13.87
C TYR A 97 -3.06 -3.04 -15.37
N ALA A 98 -2.72 -4.10 -16.11
CA ALA A 98 -2.59 -4.03 -17.57
C ALA A 98 -3.91 -3.63 -18.25
N GLN A 99 -5.03 -4.16 -17.77
CA GLN A 99 -6.36 -3.77 -18.27
C GLN A 99 -6.68 -2.31 -17.95
N HIS A 100 -6.31 -1.80 -16.78
CA HIS A 100 -6.51 -0.39 -16.41
C HIS A 100 -5.68 0.57 -17.27
N GLU A 101 -4.46 0.19 -17.65
CA GLU A 101 -3.66 0.92 -18.65
C GLU A 101 -4.35 0.89 -20.02
N GLN A 102 -4.67 -0.31 -20.53
CA GLN A 102 -5.24 -0.51 -21.87
C GLN A 102 -6.59 0.19 -22.07
N THR A 103 -7.42 0.23 -21.03
CA THR A 103 -8.76 0.84 -21.08
C THR A 103 -8.77 2.31 -20.67
N GLY A 104 -7.60 2.91 -20.48
CA GLY A 104 -7.44 4.34 -20.23
C GLY A 104 -7.78 4.81 -18.83
N ARG A 105 -8.04 3.90 -17.88
CA ARG A 105 -8.38 4.24 -16.48
C ARG A 105 -7.22 4.94 -15.79
N ILE A 106 -6.03 4.34 -15.81
CA ILE A 106 -4.81 4.96 -15.29
C ILE A 106 -4.43 6.18 -16.17
N GLY A 107 -4.64 6.07 -17.48
CA GLY A 107 -4.43 7.17 -18.41
C GLY A 107 -5.23 8.44 -18.07
N ASN A 108 -6.42 8.32 -17.47
CA ASN A 108 -7.23 9.49 -17.09
C ASN A 108 -6.57 10.31 -15.97
N PHE A 109 -5.86 9.69 -15.03
CA PHE A 109 -5.07 10.42 -14.03
C PHE A 109 -3.95 11.20 -14.70
N ARG A 110 -3.24 10.58 -15.64
CA ARG A 110 -2.20 11.26 -16.43
C ARG A 110 -2.77 12.42 -17.26
N ARG A 111 -3.99 12.28 -17.79
CA ARG A 111 -4.69 13.38 -18.47
C ARG A 111 -5.03 14.50 -17.52
N ALA A 112 -5.66 14.19 -16.39
CA ALA A 112 -6.01 15.17 -15.36
C ALA A 112 -4.77 15.94 -14.84
N ALA A 113 -3.62 15.26 -14.77
CA ALA A 113 -2.32 15.85 -14.43
C ALA A 113 -1.66 16.65 -15.59
N GLY A 114 -2.26 16.71 -16.77
CA GLY A 114 -1.69 17.35 -17.97
C GLY A 114 -0.50 16.61 -18.60
N ARG A 115 -0.23 15.37 -18.19
CA ARG A 115 0.90 14.53 -18.66
C ARG A 115 0.55 13.67 -19.88
N LEU A 116 -0.74 13.55 -20.19
CA LEU A 116 -1.25 12.85 -21.36
C LEU A 116 -2.32 13.70 -22.01
N GLN A 117 -2.29 13.82 -23.34
CA GLN A 117 -3.27 14.60 -24.08
C GLN A 117 -4.49 13.76 -24.48
N GLY A 118 -5.58 14.46 -24.81
CA GLY A 118 -6.83 13.88 -25.29
C GLY A 118 -7.94 13.84 -24.24
N PRO A 119 -9.16 13.45 -24.63
CA PRO A 119 -10.32 13.48 -23.76
C PRO A 119 -10.29 12.36 -22.71
N PHE A 120 -11.10 12.52 -21.66
CA PHE A 120 -11.42 11.46 -20.71
C PHE A 120 -11.91 10.18 -21.40
N GLN A 121 -11.54 9.01 -20.86
CA GLN A 121 -11.94 7.71 -21.41
C GLN A 121 -12.74 6.85 -20.41
N GLY A 122 -13.80 6.21 -20.90
CA GLY A 122 -14.57 5.22 -20.15
C GLY A 122 -15.75 5.79 -19.36
N ARG A 123 -16.00 5.25 -18.16
CA ARG A 123 -17.14 5.62 -17.31
C ARG A 123 -16.69 6.58 -16.22
N TYR A 124 -17.56 7.52 -15.84
CA TYR A 124 -17.26 8.57 -14.83
C TYR A 124 -16.86 8.03 -13.45
N TYR A 125 -17.11 6.75 -13.15
CA TYR A 125 -16.70 6.08 -11.90
C TYR A 125 -15.45 5.18 -12.04
N ASN A 126 -14.78 5.21 -13.20
CA ASN A 126 -13.63 4.34 -13.49
C ASN A 126 -12.44 4.56 -12.57
N ASP A 127 -12.30 5.73 -11.97
CA ASP A 127 -11.25 6.02 -10.98
C ASP A 127 -11.31 5.02 -9.81
N SER A 128 -12.50 4.52 -9.44
CA SER A 128 -12.64 3.54 -8.37
C SER A 128 -11.97 2.21 -8.66
N ASP A 129 -11.88 1.80 -9.93
CA ASP A 129 -11.21 0.55 -10.29
C ASP A 129 -9.71 0.66 -9.97
N VAL A 130 -9.14 1.84 -10.20
CA VAL A 130 -7.74 2.16 -9.88
C VAL A 130 -7.50 2.21 -8.38
N TYR A 131 -8.39 2.87 -7.63
CA TYR A 131 -8.28 2.93 -6.17
C TYR A 131 -8.42 1.56 -5.51
N LYS A 132 -9.39 0.73 -5.93
CA LYS A 132 -9.56 -0.63 -5.41
C LYS A 132 -8.37 -1.53 -5.74
N TRP A 133 -7.79 -1.36 -6.94
CA TRP A 133 -6.56 -2.07 -7.28
C TRP A 133 -5.40 -1.66 -6.37
N LEU A 134 -5.26 -0.37 -6.08
CA LEU A 134 -4.24 0.16 -5.18
C LEU A 134 -4.40 -0.37 -3.76
N GLU A 135 -5.62 -0.41 -3.23
CA GLU A 135 -5.95 -1.02 -1.94
C GLU A 135 -5.55 -2.51 -1.92
N ALA A 136 -5.99 -3.28 -2.93
CA ALA A 136 -5.69 -4.72 -3.01
C ALA A 136 -4.19 -5.01 -3.13
N ALA A 137 -3.46 -4.21 -3.93
CA ALA A 137 -2.02 -4.32 -4.07
C ALA A 137 -1.29 -4.01 -2.76
N SER A 138 -1.76 -3.01 -2.01
CA SER A 138 -1.20 -2.64 -0.70
C SER A 138 -1.39 -3.76 0.33
N TYR A 139 -2.55 -4.41 0.37
CA TYR A 139 -2.74 -5.60 1.21
C TYR A 139 -1.85 -6.77 0.79
N ALA A 140 -1.67 -6.99 -0.51
CA ALA A 140 -0.77 -8.05 -1.00
C ALA A 140 0.68 -7.81 -0.56
N LEU A 141 1.16 -6.57 -0.64
CA LEU A 141 2.51 -6.17 -0.18
C LEU A 141 2.68 -6.30 1.34
N ALA A 142 1.64 -6.00 2.12
CA ALA A 142 1.67 -6.17 3.57
C ALA A 142 1.76 -7.64 4.00
N GLY A 143 1.20 -8.56 3.20
CA GLY A 143 1.29 -10.00 3.43
C GLY A 143 2.64 -10.59 3.01
N GLU A 144 3.17 -10.17 1.87
CA GLU A 144 4.45 -10.66 1.35
C GLU A 144 5.08 -9.60 0.42
N PRO A 145 6.31 -9.13 0.67
CA PRO A 145 6.95 -8.11 -0.16
C PRO A 145 7.10 -8.49 -1.63
N ASP A 146 6.99 -7.51 -2.51
CA ASP A 146 7.16 -7.66 -3.96
C ASP A 146 7.70 -6.36 -4.58
N PRO A 147 9.01 -6.26 -4.87
CA PRO A 147 9.59 -5.02 -5.39
C PRO A 147 8.97 -4.54 -6.71
N ALA A 148 8.46 -5.45 -7.55
CA ALA A 148 7.87 -5.08 -8.82
C ALA A 148 6.45 -4.52 -8.66
N LEU A 149 5.66 -5.09 -7.74
CA LEU A 149 4.34 -4.57 -7.39
C LEU A 149 4.45 -3.25 -6.63
N ASP A 150 5.40 -3.15 -5.69
CA ASP A 150 5.69 -1.94 -4.91
C ASP A 150 6.00 -0.75 -5.83
N ALA A 151 6.90 -0.96 -6.80
CA ALA A 151 7.19 0.07 -7.80
C ALA A 151 5.97 0.44 -8.69
N ARG A 152 5.00 -0.46 -8.88
CA ARG A 152 3.74 -0.14 -9.59
C ARG A 152 2.80 0.69 -8.71
N VAL A 153 2.67 0.33 -7.44
CA VAL A 153 1.93 1.09 -6.43
C VAL A 153 2.48 2.52 -6.37
N ASP A 154 3.79 2.69 -6.22
CA ASP A 154 4.42 4.02 -6.19
C ASP A 154 4.15 4.86 -7.44
N ARG A 155 4.31 4.26 -8.64
CA ARG A 155 4.02 4.97 -9.89
C ARG A 155 2.56 5.39 -9.97
N LEU A 156 1.65 4.51 -9.58
CA LEU A 156 0.22 4.78 -9.63
C LEU A 156 -0.18 5.87 -8.62
N SER A 157 0.33 5.81 -7.40
CA SER A 157 0.14 6.85 -6.37
C SER A 157 0.65 8.21 -6.84
N ASN A 158 1.78 8.26 -7.55
CA ASN A 158 2.31 9.49 -8.14
C ASN A 158 1.46 10.03 -9.30
N ASP A 159 0.84 9.16 -10.10
CA ASP A 159 -0.12 9.58 -11.14
C ASP A 159 -1.40 10.15 -10.50
N ILE A 160 -1.91 9.52 -9.43
CA ILE A 160 -3.08 9.97 -8.68
C ILE A 160 -2.81 11.32 -8.00
N ALA A 161 -1.70 11.44 -7.27
CA ALA A 161 -1.32 12.67 -6.57
C ALA A 161 -1.16 13.85 -7.53
N ALA A 162 -0.60 13.60 -8.72
CA ALA A 162 -0.44 14.64 -9.74
C ALA A 162 -1.75 15.07 -10.41
N ALA A 163 -2.78 14.23 -10.37
CA ALA A 163 -4.11 14.54 -10.87
C ALA A 163 -4.94 15.36 -9.87
N GLN A 164 -4.53 15.39 -8.59
CA GLN A 164 -5.21 16.17 -7.57
C GLN A 164 -5.01 17.67 -7.82
N GLN A 165 -6.10 18.42 -7.72
CA GLN A 165 -6.10 19.86 -7.96
C GLN A 165 -5.66 20.64 -6.71
N PRO A 166 -5.29 21.94 -6.85
CA PRO A 166 -4.80 22.74 -5.72
C PRO A 166 -5.78 22.89 -4.55
N ASP A 167 -7.08 22.75 -4.79
CA ASP A 167 -8.15 22.76 -3.78
C ASP A 167 -8.37 21.38 -3.11
N GLY A 168 -7.57 20.38 -3.49
CA GLY A 168 -7.69 18.99 -3.03
C GLY A 168 -8.67 18.14 -3.84
N TYR A 169 -9.38 18.71 -4.82
CA TYR A 169 -10.35 17.98 -5.63
C TYR A 169 -9.66 16.90 -6.49
N LEU A 170 -10.19 15.68 -6.45
CA LEU A 170 -9.67 14.54 -7.21
C LEU A 170 -10.83 13.71 -7.79
N ASN A 171 -11.06 13.90 -9.09
CA ASN A 171 -11.95 13.08 -9.92
C ASN A 171 -11.63 13.40 -11.39
N THR A 172 -11.14 12.40 -12.13
CA THR A 172 -10.61 12.63 -13.48
C THR A 172 -11.71 12.99 -14.49
N TYR A 173 -12.98 12.65 -14.21
CA TYR A 173 -14.12 12.97 -15.08
C TYR A 173 -14.53 14.44 -15.01
N PHE A 174 -14.55 15.03 -13.82
CA PHE A 174 -14.92 16.43 -13.59
C PHE A 174 -13.70 17.37 -13.61
N THR A 175 -12.72 17.02 -14.44
CA THR A 175 -11.54 17.83 -14.71
C THR A 175 -11.75 18.66 -16.00
N PHE A 176 -10.88 19.66 -16.23
CA PHE A 176 -10.86 20.52 -17.41
C PHE A 176 -12.24 21.10 -17.77
N GLU A 177 -12.79 20.78 -18.93
CA GLU A 177 -14.05 21.33 -19.46
C GLU A 177 -15.26 21.06 -18.56
N ARG A 178 -15.15 20.07 -17.66
CA ARG A 178 -16.22 19.66 -16.74
C ARG A 178 -16.04 20.18 -15.32
N ALA A 179 -15.03 21.02 -15.09
CA ALA A 179 -14.75 21.55 -13.75
C ALA A 179 -15.93 22.32 -13.14
N ALA A 180 -16.75 22.97 -13.97
CA ALA A 180 -17.94 23.69 -13.51
C ALA A 180 -19.09 22.78 -13.05
N GLU A 181 -19.04 21.47 -13.35
CA GLU A 181 -20.10 20.50 -13.01
C GLU A 181 -19.86 19.78 -11.68
N ARG A 182 -18.76 20.07 -10.97
CA ARG A 182 -18.45 19.45 -9.67
C ARG A 182 -19.61 19.60 -8.69
N TYR A 183 -19.95 18.51 -8.01
CA TYR A 183 -20.96 18.44 -6.97
C TYR A 183 -22.39 18.82 -7.40
N THR A 184 -22.66 18.93 -8.70
CA THR A 184 -23.99 19.25 -9.21
C THR A 184 -24.96 18.06 -9.20
N ASP A 185 -24.44 16.82 -9.19
CA ASP A 185 -25.24 15.58 -9.18
C ASP A 185 -24.57 14.49 -8.34
N LEU A 186 -24.55 14.71 -7.02
CA LEU A 186 -24.00 13.76 -6.05
C LEU A 186 -24.76 12.42 -6.03
N ALA A 187 -26.03 12.42 -6.41
CA ALA A 187 -26.87 11.22 -6.39
C ALA A 187 -26.41 10.18 -7.43
N ASN A 188 -25.94 10.63 -8.61
CA ASN A 188 -25.64 9.72 -9.72
C ASN A 188 -24.19 9.75 -10.18
N LYS A 189 -23.42 10.82 -9.91
CA LYS A 189 -22.09 11.00 -10.51
C LYS A 189 -20.90 10.52 -9.68
N HIS A 190 -21.17 9.84 -8.57
CA HIS A 190 -20.18 9.05 -7.84
C HIS A 190 -18.99 9.84 -7.28
N GLU A 191 -19.05 11.17 -7.16
CA GLU A 191 -17.93 11.97 -6.62
C GLU A 191 -17.56 11.52 -5.19
N LEU A 192 -18.54 11.35 -4.29
CA LEU A 192 -18.29 10.86 -2.93
C LEU A 192 -17.94 9.37 -2.90
N TYR A 193 -18.46 8.58 -3.84
CA TYR A 193 -18.11 7.16 -3.97
C TYR A 193 -16.62 6.99 -4.35
N LEU A 194 -16.14 7.80 -5.29
CA LEU A 194 -14.75 7.82 -5.71
C LEU A 194 -13.84 8.30 -4.59
N ALA A 195 -14.23 9.39 -3.90
CA ALA A 195 -13.50 9.85 -2.72
C ALA A 195 -13.40 8.76 -1.64
N GLY A 196 -14.49 8.03 -1.39
CA GLY A 196 -14.51 6.91 -0.44
C GLY A 196 -13.53 5.80 -0.79
N HIS A 197 -13.48 5.38 -2.07
CA HIS A 197 -12.50 4.37 -2.50
C HIS A 197 -11.06 4.90 -2.49
N CYS A 198 -10.84 6.18 -2.79
CA CYS A 198 -9.52 6.78 -2.64
C CYS A 198 -9.06 6.76 -1.17
N ILE A 199 -9.95 7.08 -0.22
CA ILE A 199 -9.66 7.05 1.22
C ILE A 199 -9.38 5.62 1.71
N GLN A 200 -10.06 4.61 1.19
CA GLN A 200 -9.80 3.21 1.54
C GLN A 200 -8.43 2.73 1.07
N ALA A 201 -7.94 3.25 -0.05
CA ALA A 201 -6.67 2.85 -0.65
C ALA A 201 -5.44 3.60 -0.08
N ALA A 202 -5.64 4.79 0.50
CA ALA A 202 -4.59 5.69 0.99
C ALA A 202 -4.14 5.36 2.42
#